data_AF-A0A7Y5L2J9-F1
#
_entry.id   AF-A0A7Y5L2J9-F1
#
_cell.length_a   1.000
_cell.length_b   1.000
_cell.length_c   1.000
_cell.angle_alpha   90.00
_cell.angle_beta   90.00
_cell.angle_gamma   90.00
#
_symmetry.space_group_name_H-M   'P 1'
#
loop_
_entity.id
_entity.type
_entity.pdbx_description
1 polymer ?
#
loop_
_entity_poly.entity_id
_entity_poly.type
_entity_poly.pdbx_seq_one_letter_code
_entity_poly.pdbx_strand_id
1 'polypeptide(L)'
;MNGCRTALLLAASLLTVVACGSEEGDSQEGGGGTGNVGGSGGEGGVLDPLPPPEVGMQLQSTPYTLAPGAEEYQCWSFQIPEDEPLAVVGLEQQAPPNGVHHFAVFTNTQPYEEAGPWECETMGISWGLVSGGGVGTPGVSFPEGTAMTLEGGKHVILQLHIINAGADPLEIQPTYVNLLGSNATDLQKVGLLIAGTLDIDIPAQSTGVDATGGCTIDEPMQNIFAVFPHMHQLGRRTTVDLTPADGSAKQTLSDQTWDFKDQGLYPIEGSAVVGDRIDVTCQYDNSSDANVEFGLSSSDEMCVNVLYYYPATTPSKYCGLN
;
A
#
# COMPACT_ATOMS: atom_id res chain seq x y z
N MET A 1 -30.33 0.07 -55.67
CA MET A 1 -30.30 1.53 -55.92
C MET A 1 -29.34 2.11 -54.89
N ASN A 2 -28.04 2.11 -55.18
CA ASN A 2 -27.23 3.26 -55.65
C ASN A 2 -27.35 4.47 -54.70
N GLY A 3 -26.29 5.01 -54.09
CA GLY A 3 -24.96 5.17 -54.67
C GLY A 3 -23.81 5.36 -53.68
N CYS A 4 -22.68 4.88 -54.17
CA CYS A 4 -21.31 5.02 -53.73
C CYS A 4 -20.79 6.46 -53.93
N ARG A 5 -19.90 6.95 -53.05
CA ARG A 5 -18.91 7.97 -53.40
C ARG A 5 -17.55 7.66 -52.73
N THR A 6 -16.62 7.27 -53.59
CA THR A 6 -15.19 7.12 -53.39
C THR A 6 -14.47 8.44 -53.75
N ALA A 7 -13.39 8.78 -53.04
CA ALA A 7 -12.21 9.51 -53.54
C ALA A 7 -11.06 9.32 -52.52
N LEU A 8 -10.08 8.43 -52.75
CA LEU A 8 -8.75 8.64 -53.38
C LEU A 8 -7.95 9.83 -52.77
N LEU A 9 -6.92 9.62 -51.94
CA LEU A 9 -5.50 9.24 -52.18
C LEU A 9 -4.57 10.39 -52.60
N LEU A 10 -3.57 10.66 -51.75
CA LEU A 10 -2.17 11.10 -52.03
C LEU A 10 -1.42 11.02 -50.67
N ALA A 11 -0.53 10.06 -50.37
CA ALA A 11 0.86 9.86 -50.84
C ALA A 11 1.68 11.17 -50.79
N ALA A 12 2.88 11.29 -50.23
CA ALA A 12 3.87 10.42 -49.58
C ALA A 12 4.95 11.35 -48.99
N SER A 13 5.73 10.92 -47.98
CA SER A 13 7.21 11.08 -47.97
C SER A 13 7.83 10.45 -46.73
N LEU A 14 8.51 9.31 -46.96
CA LEU A 14 9.61 8.79 -46.14
C LEU A 14 10.79 9.79 -46.17
N LEU A 15 11.46 9.96 -45.04
CA LEU A 15 12.89 10.27 -45.03
C LEU A 15 13.61 9.31 -44.09
N THR A 16 14.49 8.49 -44.67
CA THR A 16 15.47 7.66 -43.96
C THR A 16 16.87 8.23 -44.17
N VAL A 17 17.58 8.36 -43.03
CA VAL A 17 19.02 8.16 -42.78
C VAL A 17 20.05 8.94 -43.59
N VAL A 18 20.91 9.67 -42.87
CA VAL A 18 22.34 9.80 -43.20
C VAL A 18 23.15 9.59 -41.92
N ALA A 19 23.99 8.56 -41.94
CA ALA A 19 25.10 8.33 -41.03
C ALA A 19 26.40 8.32 -41.85
N CYS A 20 27.44 8.97 -41.33
CA CYS A 20 28.87 8.93 -41.70
C CYS A 20 29.59 9.78 -40.61
N GLY A 21 30.72 9.48 -39.97
CA GLY A 21 31.73 8.40 -39.97
C GLY A 21 32.72 8.73 -38.83
N SER A 22 33.20 7.72 -38.07
CA SER A 22 34.59 7.19 -38.00
C SER A 22 35.67 8.15 -37.42
N GLU A 23 36.18 7.90 -36.20
CA GLU A 23 37.50 7.25 -35.86
C GLU A 23 38.60 8.31 -35.64
N GLU A 24 39.60 8.31 -34.73
CA GLU A 24 40.24 7.46 -33.69
C GLU A 24 40.92 8.47 -32.73
N GLY A 25 41.03 8.30 -31.40
CA GLY A 25 42.00 7.44 -30.72
C GLY A 25 42.94 8.30 -29.84
N ASP A 26 42.98 8.07 -28.53
CA ASP A 26 44.22 7.69 -27.83
C ASP A 26 43.92 7.20 -26.41
N SER A 27 44.69 6.19 -26.03
CA SER A 27 44.63 5.34 -24.85
C SER A 27 45.65 5.75 -23.79
N GLN A 28 45.32 5.55 -22.50
CA GLN A 28 46.18 4.98 -21.44
C GLN A 28 45.44 5.07 -20.10
N GLU A 29 44.93 3.98 -19.55
CA GLU A 29 45.60 2.90 -18.77
C GLU A 29 45.69 3.17 -17.25
N GLY A 30 45.24 2.16 -16.50
CA GLY A 30 45.41 1.99 -15.05
C GLY A 30 44.06 1.93 -14.33
N GLY A 31 43.53 0.82 -13.83
CA GLY A 31 44.07 -0.51 -13.58
C GLY A 31 43.27 -1.10 -12.40
N GLY A 32 42.72 -2.30 -12.55
CA GLY A 32 42.04 -3.01 -11.45
C GLY A 32 40.87 -3.89 -11.88
N GLY A 33 41.16 -5.04 -12.50
CA GLY A 33 40.22 -6.17 -12.54
C GLY A 33 40.04 -6.79 -11.15
N THR A 34 39.12 -7.72 -10.89
CA THR A 34 38.34 -8.60 -11.75
C THR A 34 37.17 -9.16 -10.92
N GLY A 35 36.04 -9.49 -11.56
CA GLY A 35 34.99 -10.29 -10.93
C GLY A 35 33.58 -10.01 -11.45
N ASN A 36 33.38 -10.08 -12.76
CA ASN A 36 32.07 -10.01 -13.40
C ASN A 36 31.43 -11.41 -13.45
N VAL A 37 30.20 -11.53 -12.95
CA VAL A 37 29.12 -12.36 -13.52
C VAL A 37 27.86 -11.52 -13.27
N GLY A 38 27.12 -10.99 -14.24
CA GLY A 38 26.81 -11.51 -15.56
C GLY A 38 25.44 -12.19 -15.54
N GLY A 39 24.36 -11.40 -15.61
CA GLY A 39 22.99 -11.85 -15.86
C GLY A 39 22.14 -10.61 -16.14
N SER A 40 22.13 -10.09 -17.37
CA SER A 40 21.20 -10.44 -18.45
C SER A 40 19.75 -10.20 -18.05
N GLY A 41 19.09 -9.29 -18.79
CA GLY A 41 17.65 -9.18 -18.79
C GLY A 41 17.02 -10.56 -19.01
N GLY A 42 16.08 -10.90 -18.15
CA GLY A 42 15.34 -12.15 -18.14
C GLY A 42 13.91 -11.86 -17.73
N GLU A 43 13.00 -12.48 -18.46
CA GLU A 43 11.55 -12.51 -18.28
C GLU A 43 11.14 -12.77 -16.81
N GLY A 44 10.00 -12.18 -16.42
CA GLY A 44 9.25 -12.38 -15.17
C GLY A 44 9.82 -13.40 -14.17
N GLY A 45 10.81 -12.99 -13.38
CA GLY A 45 11.44 -13.86 -12.39
C GLY A 45 10.46 -14.23 -11.28
N VAL A 46 10.14 -15.52 -11.18
CA VAL A 46 9.48 -16.12 -10.01
C VAL A 46 10.41 -15.90 -8.82
N LEU A 47 9.98 -15.09 -7.84
CA LEU A 47 10.70 -14.92 -6.59
C LEU A 47 10.65 -16.24 -5.80
N ASP A 48 11.77 -16.67 -5.22
CA ASP A 48 11.79 -17.84 -4.31
C ASP A 48 10.75 -17.62 -3.19
N PRO A 49 9.88 -18.58 -2.87
CA PRO A 49 8.79 -18.37 -1.92
C PRO A 49 9.33 -18.01 -0.53
N LEU A 50 8.76 -16.98 0.07
CA LEU A 50 9.03 -16.60 1.47
C LEU A 50 8.70 -17.80 2.37
N PRO A 51 9.63 -18.32 3.19
CA PRO A 51 9.34 -19.46 4.04
C PRO A 51 8.32 -19.09 5.13
N PRO A 52 7.42 -20.00 5.54
CA PRO A 52 6.51 -19.75 6.66
C PRO A 52 7.27 -19.47 7.96
N PRO A 53 6.73 -18.63 8.86
CA PRO A 53 7.38 -18.34 10.14
C PRO A 53 7.31 -19.54 11.10
N GLU A 54 8.30 -19.69 11.97
CA GLU A 54 8.32 -20.74 13.00
C GLU A 54 7.16 -20.59 14.00
N VAL A 55 6.89 -19.34 14.39
CA VAL A 55 5.72 -18.96 15.18
C VAL A 55 4.99 -17.89 14.40
N GLY A 56 3.73 -18.12 14.08
CA GLY A 56 2.97 -17.21 13.23
C GLY A 56 2.04 -17.89 12.25
N MET A 57 1.68 -17.15 11.22
CA MET A 57 0.83 -17.58 10.13
C MET A 57 1.38 -17.02 8.82
N GLN A 58 1.41 -17.83 7.76
CA GLN A 58 1.65 -17.35 6.41
C GLN A 58 0.33 -17.23 5.66
N LEU A 59 0.08 -16.05 5.08
CA LEU A 59 -0.97 -15.78 4.12
C LEU A 59 -0.34 -15.88 2.73
N GLN A 60 -0.94 -16.68 1.86
CA GLN A 60 -0.42 -16.90 0.50
C GLN A 60 -1.56 -16.78 -0.50
N SER A 61 -1.45 -15.85 -1.45
CA SER A 61 -2.38 -15.80 -2.57
C SER A 61 -2.10 -16.91 -3.59
N THR A 62 -3.11 -17.26 -4.39
CA THR A 62 -2.92 -18.10 -5.58
C THR A 62 -2.56 -17.24 -6.78
N PRO A 63 -1.91 -17.78 -7.83
CA PRO A 63 -1.73 -17.06 -9.08
C PRO A 63 -3.07 -16.55 -9.63
N TYR A 64 -3.07 -15.35 -10.21
CA TYR A 64 -4.27 -14.72 -10.76
C TYR A 64 -3.96 -14.05 -12.10
N THR A 65 -4.82 -14.24 -13.10
CA THR A 65 -4.65 -13.61 -14.42
C THR A 65 -5.56 -12.41 -14.53
N LEU A 66 -4.96 -11.22 -14.62
CA LEU A 66 -5.67 -9.94 -14.74
C LEU A 66 -5.74 -9.51 -16.21
N ALA A 67 -6.93 -9.09 -16.66
CA ALA A 67 -7.15 -8.64 -18.03
C ALA A 67 -6.36 -7.35 -18.36
N PRO A 68 -6.05 -7.08 -19.64
CA PRO A 68 -5.45 -5.80 -20.05
C PRO A 68 -6.29 -4.60 -19.61
N GLY A 69 -5.64 -3.58 -19.05
CA GLY A 69 -6.29 -2.35 -18.59
C GLY A 69 -7.20 -2.52 -17.36
N ALA A 70 -7.19 -3.68 -16.71
CA ALA A 70 -8.04 -3.95 -15.55
C ALA A 70 -7.38 -3.53 -14.23
N GLU A 71 -8.24 -3.21 -13.28
CA GLU A 71 -7.96 -2.92 -11.89
C GLU A 71 -9.01 -3.65 -11.05
N GLU A 72 -8.56 -4.43 -10.07
CA GLU A 72 -9.44 -5.27 -9.23
C GLU A 72 -8.90 -5.35 -7.79
N TYR A 73 -9.78 -5.67 -6.84
CA TYR A 73 -9.40 -6.07 -5.49
C TYR A 73 -9.72 -7.55 -5.30
N GLN A 74 -8.69 -8.38 -5.16
CA GLN A 74 -8.86 -9.83 -4.97
C GLN A 74 -8.52 -10.23 -3.54
N CYS A 75 -9.33 -11.10 -2.94
CA CYS A 75 -9.13 -11.52 -1.56
C CYS A 75 -8.96 -13.03 -1.39
N TRP A 76 -8.22 -13.39 -0.34
CA TRP A 76 -8.04 -14.75 0.16
C TRP A 76 -8.29 -14.81 1.66
N SER A 77 -8.89 -15.89 2.15
CA SER A 77 -9.23 -16.06 3.56
C SER A 77 -8.43 -17.17 4.22
N PHE A 78 -8.04 -16.95 5.47
CA PHE A 78 -7.25 -17.87 6.28
C PHE A 78 -7.84 -17.92 7.69
N GLN A 79 -8.05 -19.12 8.23
CA GLN A 79 -8.57 -19.29 9.58
C GLN A 79 -7.42 -19.32 10.59
N ILE A 80 -7.52 -18.51 11.66
CA ILE A 80 -6.66 -18.63 12.84
C ILE A 80 -7.12 -19.85 13.63
N PRO A 81 -6.22 -20.76 14.05
CA PRO A 81 -6.59 -21.91 14.88
C PRO A 81 -7.45 -21.52 16.09
N GLU A 82 -8.51 -22.28 16.38
CA GLU A 82 -9.54 -21.90 17.37
C GLU A 82 -8.99 -21.67 18.78
N ASP A 83 -8.06 -22.52 19.22
CA ASP A 83 -7.53 -22.52 20.58
C ASP A 83 -6.25 -21.67 20.77
N GLU A 84 -5.78 -20.99 19.72
CA GLU A 84 -4.49 -20.29 19.72
C GLU A 84 -4.63 -18.86 19.17
N PRO A 85 -4.87 -17.84 20.04
CA PRO A 85 -4.78 -16.45 19.60
C PRO A 85 -3.35 -16.15 19.14
N LEU A 86 -3.23 -15.41 18.05
CA LEU A 86 -1.94 -15.05 17.48
C LEU A 86 -1.49 -13.68 18.00
N ALA A 87 -0.39 -13.64 18.75
CA ALA A 87 0.28 -12.39 19.12
C ALA A 87 1.27 -12.00 18.02
N VAL A 88 0.83 -11.13 17.10
CA VAL A 88 1.62 -10.64 15.97
C VAL A 88 2.60 -9.57 16.45
N VAL A 89 3.89 -9.82 16.28
CA VAL A 89 5.00 -8.92 16.64
C VAL A 89 5.64 -8.24 15.44
N GLY A 90 5.13 -8.52 14.25
CA GLY A 90 5.64 -7.96 13.01
C GLY A 90 5.12 -8.71 11.80
N LEU A 91 5.59 -8.31 10.64
CA LEU A 91 5.17 -8.85 9.36
C LEU A 91 6.35 -8.87 8.41
N GLU A 92 6.47 -9.95 7.63
CA GLU A 92 7.36 -10.02 6.47
C GLU A 92 6.51 -10.28 5.23
N GLN A 93 6.96 -9.78 4.08
CA GLN A 93 6.17 -9.89 2.86
C GLN A 93 7.05 -10.11 1.64
N GLN A 94 6.45 -10.73 0.65
CA GLN A 94 6.99 -10.87 -0.68
C GLN A 94 5.86 -10.75 -1.71
N ALA A 95 5.59 -9.52 -2.12
CA ALA A 95 4.71 -9.20 -3.23
C ALA A 95 5.49 -9.22 -4.56
N PRO A 96 4.92 -9.79 -5.64
CA PRO A 96 5.49 -9.68 -6.97
C PRO A 96 5.62 -8.20 -7.38
N PRO A 97 6.72 -7.82 -8.05
CA PRO A 97 6.91 -6.44 -8.49
C PRO A 97 5.96 -6.01 -9.63
N ASN A 98 5.30 -6.96 -10.28
CA ASN A 98 4.36 -6.71 -11.38
C ASN A 98 2.95 -7.12 -10.95
N GLY A 99 1.99 -6.21 -11.16
CA GLY A 99 0.56 -6.49 -10.99
C GLY A 99 0.02 -6.21 -9.61
N VAL A 100 0.80 -6.34 -8.53
CA VAL A 100 0.37 -5.97 -7.17
C VAL A 100 0.76 -4.52 -6.90
N HIS A 101 -0.22 -3.67 -6.63
CA HIS A 101 0.01 -2.29 -6.23
C HIS A 101 0.27 -2.21 -4.72
N HIS A 102 -0.68 -2.72 -3.93
CA HIS A 102 -0.50 -2.97 -2.50
C HIS A 102 -1.29 -4.20 -2.06
N PHE A 103 -1.05 -4.63 -0.82
CA PHE A 103 -1.87 -5.57 -0.10
C PHE A 103 -2.32 -4.96 1.22
N ALA A 104 -3.45 -5.45 1.71
CA ALA A 104 -3.93 -5.18 3.05
C ALA A 104 -4.34 -6.48 3.73
N VAL A 105 -4.08 -6.55 5.03
CA VAL A 105 -4.45 -7.67 5.89
C VAL A 105 -5.54 -7.20 6.83
N PHE A 106 -6.65 -7.92 6.87
CA PHE A 106 -7.80 -7.62 7.72
C PHE A 106 -8.13 -8.81 8.61
N THR A 107 -8.62 -8.55 9.81
CA THR A 107 -9.44 -9.52 10.54
C THR A 107 -10.85 -9.50 9.98
N ASN A 108 -11.57 -10.62 10.07
CA ASN A 108 -13.00 -10.69 9.84
C ASN A 108 -13.67 -11.39 11.03
N THR A 109 -14.64 -10.71 11.64
CA THR A 109 -15.37 -11.23 12.80
C THR A 109 -16.45 -12.25 12.44
N GLN A 110 -16.81 -12.34 11.15
CA GLN A 110 -17.71 -13.36 10.60
C GLN A 110 -16.89 -14.54 10.04
N PRO A 111 -17.40 -15.78 10.15
CA PRO A 111 -16.79 -16.91 9.44
C PRO A 111 -16.82 -16.65 7.94
N TYR A 112 -15.72 -16.96 7.27
CA TYR A 112 -15.60 -16.82 5.82
C TYR A 112 -15.36 -18.21 5.24
N GLU A 113 -16.26 -18.69 4.38
CA GLU A 113 -16.21 -20.07 3.88
C GLU A 113 -15.36 -20.22 2.60
N GLU A 114 -15.13 -19.13 1.87
CA GLU A 114 -14.36 -19.14 0.63
C GLU A 114 -12.87 -18.85 0.89
N ALA A 115 -11.98 -19.74 0.45
CA ALA A 115 -10.55 -19.53 0.59
C ALA A 115 -9.99 -18.45 -0.36
N GLY A 116 -10.70 -18.14 -1.46
CA GLY A 116 -10.29 -17.20 -2.51
C GLY A 116 -9.63 -17.85 -3.74
N PRO A 117 -9.39 -17.06 -4.81
CA PRO A 117 -9.68 -15.63 -4.91
C PRO A 117 -11.17 -15.32 -5.06
N TRP A 118 -11.62 -14.20 -4.51
CA TRP A 118 -12.89 -13.55 -4.84
C TRP A 118 -12.70 -12.04 -4.95
N GLU A 119 -13.50 -11.38 -5.77
CA GLU A 119 -13.50 -9.91 -5.85
C GLU A 119 -14.06 -9.33 -4.54
N CYS A 120 -13.31 -8.44 -3.89
CA CYS A 120 -13.60 -7.87 -2.59
C CYS A 120 -13.35 -6.36 -2.48
N GLU A 121 -13.67 -5.58 -3.52
CA GLU A 121 -13.53 -4.12 -3.53
C GLU A 121 -14.26 -3.48 -2.32
N THR A 122 -15.49 -3.93 -2.04
CA THR A 122 -16.22 -3.46 -0.85
C THR A 122 -15.78 -4.24 0.39
N MET A 123 -15.07 -3.57 1.29
CA MET A 123 -14.78 -4.13 2.62
C MET A 123 -16.06 -4.28 3.44
N GLY A 124 -16.20 -5.44 4.10
CA GLY A 124 -17.33 -5.69 4.99
C GLY A 124 -17.21 -4.91 6.30
N ILE A 125 -18.35 -4.55 6.90
CA ILE A 125 -18.41 -3.88 8.23
C ILE A 125 -17.73 -4.72 9.33
N SER A 126 -17.59 -6.02 9.12
CA SER A 126 -16.92 -6.95 10.03
C SER A 126 -15.40 -6.95 9.94
N TRP A 127 -14.80 -6.15 9.05
CA TRP A 127 -13.38 -6.17 8.76
C TRP A 127 -12.62 -5.14 9.59
N GLY A 128 -11.52 -5.56 10.21
CA GLY A 128 -10.63 -4.69 10.97
C GLY A 128 -9.21 -4.76 10.43
N LEU A 129 -8.63 -3.64 10.01
CA LEU A 129 -7.27 -3.58 9.48
C LEU A 129 -6.26 -4.13 10.51
N VAL A 130 -5.34 -4.97 10.03
CA VAL A 130 -4.21 -5.53 10.79
C VAL A 130 -2.91 -4.88 10.32
N SER A 131 -2.73 -4.82 9.00
CA SER A 131 -1.56 -4.19 8.38
C SER A 131 -1.80 -3.94 6.90
N GLY A 132 -0.91 -3.19 6.28
CA GLY A 132 -0.84 -2.95 4.84
C GLY A 132 0.61 -2.85 4.40
N GLY A 133 0.85 -3.08 3.12
CA GLY A 133 2.16 -2.93 2.51
C GLY A 133 2.07 -3.10 1.01
N GLY A 134 3.17 -2.99 0.30
CA GLY A 134 3.18 -3.17 -1.15
C GLY A 134 4.58 -3.40 -1.68
N VAL A 135 4.74 -3.09 -2.97
CA VAL A 135 6.06 -3.14 -3.60
C VAL A 135 6.96 -2.11 -2.92
N GLY A 136 8.14 -2.54 -2.45
CA GLY A 136 9.12 -1.66 -1.81
C GLY A 136 9.03 -1.56 -0.29
N THR A 137 7.99 -2.07 0.36
CA THR A 137 7.87 -2.06 1.82
C THR A 137 8.72 -3.18 2.44
N PRO A 138 9.79 -2.88 3.22
CA PRO A 138 10.36 -3.90 4.08
C PRO A 138 9.30 -4.32 5.09
N GLY A 139 9.31 -5.58 5.51
CA GLY A 139 8.43 -6.03 6.59
C GLY A 139 8.48 -5.10 7.82
N VAL A 140 7.41 -5.03 8.61
CA VAL A 140 7.37 -4.21 9.83
C VAL A 140 7.75 -5.06 11.04
N SER A 141 8.67 -4.58 11.87
CA SER A 141 8.93 -5.14 13.20
C SER A 141 8.31 -4.24 14.24
N PHE A 142 7.49 -4.78 15.14
CA PHE A 142 6.96 -4.01 16.26
C PHE A 142 8.01 -3.85 17.35
N PRO A 143 7.91 -2.80 18.19
CA PRO A 143 8.79 -2.62 19.34
C PRO A 143 8.80 -3.85 20.25
N GLU A 144 9.96 -4.12 20.87
CA GLU A 144 10.13 -5.25 21.77
C GLU A 144 9.09 -5.21 22.90
N GLY A 145 8.53 -6.37 23.25
CA GLY A 145 7.51 -6.48 24.29
C GLY A 145 6.12 -5.98 23.86
N THR A 146 5.88 -5.77 22.57
CA THR A 146 4.58 -5.36 22.04
C THR A 146 4.04 -6.36 21.02
N ALA A 147 2.70 -6.47 20.90
CA ALA A 147 2.05 -7.28 19.88
C ALA A 147 0.64 -6.79 19.56
N MET A 148 0.21 -7.00 18.32
CA MET A 148 -1.20 -6.99 17.96
C MET A 148 -1.79 -8.39 18.20
N THR A 149 -2.90 -8.48 18.91
CA THR A 149 -3.55 -9.78 19.18
C THR A 149 -4.64 -10.05 18.16
N LEU A 150 -4.52 -11.16 17.43
CA LEU A 150 -5.58 -11.68 16.59
C LEU A 150 -6.26 -12.85 17.33
N GLU A 151 -7.59 -12.81 17.44
CA GLU A 151 -8.35 -13.81 18.18
C GLU A 151 -8.37 -15.17 17.47
N GLY A 152 -8.25 -16.26 18.23
CA GLY A 152 -8.40 -17.62 17.74
C GLY A 152 -9.77 -17.86 17.12
N GLY A 153 -9.83 -18.69 16.07
CA GLY A 153 -11.06 -19.07 15.38
C GLY A 153 -11.65 -17.98 14.47
N LYS A 154 -11.04 -16.78 14.42
CA LYS A 154 -11.38 -15.74 13.45
C LYS A 154 -10.68 -15.95 12.12
N HIS A 155 -11.16 -15.25 11.09
CA HIS A 155 -10.50 -15.24 9.79
C HIS A 155 -9.61 -14.01 9.65
N VAL A 156 -8.49 -14.22 8.96
CA VAL A 156 -7.67 -13.17 8.38
C VAL A 156 -7.91 -13.15 6.88
N ILE A 157 -8.05 -11.95 6.32
CA ILE A 157 -8.23 -11.73 4.89
C ILE A 157 -6.98 -11.05 4.35
N LEU A 158 -6.38 -11.62 3.32
CA LEU A 158 -5.38 -10.96 2.48
C LEU A 158 -6.11 -10.36 1.28
N GLN A 159 -6.16 -9.04 1.18
CA GLN A 159 -6.64 -8.31 0.01
C GLN A 159 -5.45 -7.85 -0.82
N LEU A 160 -5.49 -8.07 -2.12
CA LEU A 160 -4.54 -7.52 -3.09
C LEU A 160 -5.25 -6.51 -3.97
N HIS A 161 -4.74 -5.29 -4.01
CA HIS A 161 -5.09 -4.32 -5.04
C HIS A 161 -4.19 -4.55 -6.24
N ILE A 162 -4.79 -5.00 -7.33
CA ILE A 162 -4.05 -5.45 -8.51
C ILE A 162 -4.38 -4.59 -9.74
N ILE A 163 -3.34 -4.23 -10.48
CA ILE A 163 -3.43 -3.31 -11.62
C ILE A 163 -2.66 -3.87 -12.80
N ASN A 164 -3.30 -3.98 -13.96
CA ASN A 164 -2.66 -4.27 -15.23
C ASN A 164 -2.84 -3.10 -16.21
N ALA A 165 -1.91 -2.14 -16.19
CA ALA A 165 -1.89 -1.04 -17.15
C ALA A 165 -1.39 -1.44 -18.56
N GLY A 166 -1.08 -2.72 -18.79
CA GLY A 166 -0.56 -3.25 -20.04
C GLY A 166 -1.64 -3.56 -21.08
N ALA A 167 -1.19 -3.89 -22.30
CA ALA A 167 -2.06 -4.26 -23.41
C ALA A 167 -2.34 -5.78 -23.50
N ASP A 168 -1.60 -6.58 -22.73
CA ASP A 168 -1.69 -8.04 -22.71
C ASP A 168 -2.16 -8.54 -21.34
N PRO A 169 -2.79 -9.72 -21.25
CA PRO A 169 -3.12 -10.33 -19.97
C PRO A 169 -1.87 -10.48 -19.09
N LEU A 170 -2.01 -10.18 -17.80
CA LEU A 170 -0.93 -10.25 -16.83
C LEU A 170 -1.17 -11.41 -15.86
N GLU A 171 -0.23 -12.36 -15.81
CA GLU A 171 -0.22 -13.37 -14.75
C GLU A 171 0.51 -12.82 -13.52
N ILE A 172 -0.24 -12.62 -12.45
CA ILE A 172 0.25 -12.17 -11.16
C ILE A 172 0.67 -13.39 -10.36
N GLN A 173 1.95 -13.41 -9.98
CA GLN A 173 2.52 -14.49 -9.15
C GLN A 173 1.98 -14.41 -7.71
N PRO A 174 2.09 -15.49 -6.91
CA PRO A 174 1.69 -15.47 -5.51
C PRO A 174 2.37 -14.36 -4.70
N THR A 175 1.57 -13.68 -3.87
CA THR A 175 2.03 -12.81 -2.78
C THR A 175 2.09 -13.65 -1.50
N TYR A 176 3.18 -13.51 -0.76
CA TYR A 176 3.37 -14.13 0.55
C TYR A 176 3.42 -13.05 1.62
N VAL A 177 2.67 -13.25 2.71
CA VAL A 177 2.68 -12.37 3.88
C VAL A 177 2.78 -13.23 5.13
N ASN A 178 3.89 -13.14 5.84
CA ASN A 178 4.09 -13.78 7.13
C ASN A 178 3.65 -12.83 8.24
N LEU A 179 2.65 -13.23 9.02
CA LEU A 179 2.37 -12.64 10.32
C LEU A 179 3.30 -13.29 11.35
N LEU A 180 4.33 -12.56 11.79
CA LEU A 180 5.32 -13.07 12.73
C LEU A 180 4.71 -13.12 14.14
N GLY A 181 4.71 -14.28 14.76
CA GLY A 181 4.10 -14.52 16.07
C GLY A 181 5.09 -14.55 17.23
N SER A 182 4.57 -14.42 18.45
CA SER A 182 5.32 -14.63 19.70
C SER A 182 4.52 -15.45 20.71
N ASN A 183 5.23 -16.28 21.48
CA ASN A 183 4.67 -17.05 22.60
C ASN A 183 4.79 -16.31 23.94
N ALA A 184 5.31 -15.08 23.95
CA ALA A 184 5.40 -14.28 25.17
C ALA A 184 4.01 -13.88 25.67
N THR A 185 3.81 -13.92 26.99
CA THR A 185 2.50 -13.69 27.62
C THR A 185 2.33 -12.29 28.22
N ASP A 186 3.41 -11.53 28.32
CA ASP A 186 3.43 -10.18 28.91
C ASP A 186 3.80 -9.15 27.84
N LEU A 187 2.88 -8.93 26.91
CA LEU A 187 3.05 -8.03 25.76
C LEU A 187 2.07 -6.85 25.87
N GLN A 188 2.58 -5.64 25.63
CA GLN A 188 1.73 -4.47 25.45
C GLN A 188 1.00 -4.55 24.10
N LYS A 189 -0.28 -4.16 24.10
CA LYS A 189 -1.10 -4.24 22.89
C LYS A 189 -0.70 -3.14 21.90
N VAL A 190 -0.45 -3.52 20.66
CA VAL A 190 -0.38 -2.62 19.50
C VAL A 190 -1.77 -2.46 18.91
N GLY A 191 -2.12 -1.23 18.56
CA GLY A 191 -3.33 -0.91 17.81
C GLY A 191 -3.06 0.07 16.68
N LEU A 192 -4.06 0.25 15.83
CA LEU A 192 -4.02 1.14 14.67
C LEU A 192 -4.98 2.31 14.84
N LEU A 193 -4.52 3.53 14.59
CA LEU A 193 -5.39 4.69 14.37
C LEU A 193 -5.41 4.99 12.87
N ILE A 194 -6.54 4.76 12.24
CA ILE A 194 -6.76 4.98 10.81
C ILE A 194 -7.36 6.39 10.68
N ALA A 195 -6.51 7.36 10.33
CA ALA A 195 -6.86 8.78 10.31
C ALA A 195 -6.84 9.35 8.89
N GLY A 196 -7.74 10.28 8.58
CA GLY A 196 -7.88 10.79 7.23
C GLY A 196 -9.19 11.53 6.99
N THR A 197 -9.57 11.62 5.72
CA THR A 197 -10.87 12.12 5.27
C THR A 197 -11.37 11.32 4.08
N LEU A 198 -12.69 11.12 4.01
CA LEU A 198 -13.41 10.65 2.82
C LEU A 198 -14.02 11.81 2.02
N ASP A 199 -14.07 13.01 2.60
CA ASP A 199 -14.54 14.24 1.95
C ASP A 199 -13.39 14.80 1.09
N ILE A 200 -13.33 14.33 -0.15
CA ILE A 200 -12.34 14.68 -1.16
C ILE A 200 -13.06 15.21 -2.40
N ASP A 201 -12.72 16.42 -2.83
CA ASP A 201 -13.09 17.01 -4.12
C ASP A 201 -11.86 17.77 -4.65
N ILE A 202 -11.19 17.20 -5.65
CA ILE A 202 -9.98 17.75 -6.26
C ILE A 202 -10.37 18.34 -7.61
N PRO A 203 -10.44 19.68 -7.75
CA PRO A 203 -10.88 20.32 -8.98
C PRO A 203 -10.02 19.94 -10.20
N ALA A 204 -10.65 19.87 -11.36
CA ALA A 204 -9.94 19.78 -12.64
C ALA A 204 -8.87 20.87 -12.76
N GLN A 205 -7.74 20.56 -13.40
CA GLN A 205 -6.67 21.52 -13.72
C GLN A 205 -6.14 22.30 -12.50
N SER A 206 -5.91 21.61 -11.40
CA SER A 206 -5.45 22.17 -10.13
C SER A 206 -4.12 21.56 -9.66
N THR A 207 -3.43 22.28 -8.78
CA THR A 207 -2.12 21.88 -8.22
C THR A 207 -2.08 22.31 -6.75
N GLY A 208 -1.59 21.45 -5.88
CA GLY A 208 -1.47 21.73 -4.44
C GLY A 208 -2.82 21.85 -3.72
N VAL A 209 -3.80 21.03 -4.10
CA VAL A 209 -5.10 20.98 -3.42
C VAL A 209 -4.98 20.07 -2.20
N ASP A 210 -5.32 20.58 -1.04
CA ASP A 210 -5.28 19.83 0.21
C ASP A 210 -6.67 19.28 0.56
N ALA A 211 -6.73 18.01 0.96
CA ALA A 211 -7.84 17.43 1.72
C ALA A 211 -7.34 17.10 3.13
N THR A 212 -8.07 17.55 4.15
CA THR A 212 -7.68 17.36 5.55
C THR A 212 -8.80 16.73 6.35
N GLY A 213 -8.47 15.73 7.14
CA GLY A 213 -9.38 15.15 8.13
C GLY A 213 -8.64 14.66 9.36
N GLY A 214 -9.40 14.19 10.34
CA GLY A 214 -8.85 13.76 11.62
C GLY A 214 -9.85 13.89 12.75
N CYS A 215 -9.38 13.73 13.97
CA CYS A 215 -10.23 13.66 15.14
C CYS A 215 -9.49 14.09 16.41
N THR A 216 -10.28 14.39 17.44
CA THR A 216 -9.78 14.50 18.80
C THR A 216 -9.58 13.11 19.39
N ILE A 217 -8.41 12.87 19.96
CA ILE A 217 -8.00 11.63 20.57
C ILE A 217 -8.80 11.37 21.84
N ASP A 218 -9.37 10.17 21.92
CA ASP A 218 -10.26 9.72 23.00
C ASP A 218 -9.57 8.77 23.99
N GLU A 219 -8.35 8.32 23.68
CA GLU A 219 -7.53 7.47 24.55
C GLU A 219 -6.04 7.81 24.45
N PRO A 220 -5.25 7.63 25.53
CA PRO A 220 -3.83 7.93 25.48
C PRO A 220 -3.07 6.96 24.56
N MET A 221 -2.24 7.51 23.68
CA MET A 221 -1.29 6.80 22.82
C MET A 221 0.11 7.14 23.30
N GLN A 222 0.69 6.32 24.18
CA GLN A 222 1.98 6.64 24.80
C GLN A 222 3.13 6.59 23.79
N ASN A 223 3.04 5.69 22.82
CA ASN A 223 4.07 5.48 21.81
C ASN A 223 3.39 5.29 20.46
N ILE A 224 3.44 6.30 19.60
CA ILE A 224 3.15 6.20 18.17
C ILE A 224 4.50 5.95 17.49
N PHE A 225 4.63 4.84 16.77
CA PHE A 225 5.95 4.35 16.33
C PHE A 225 6.08 4.11 14.83
N ALA A 226 4.97 4.02 14.09
CA ALA A 226 4.99 3.89 12.65
C ALA A 226 3.76 4.53 12.00
N VAL A 227 3.90 4.90 10.74
CA VAL A 227 2.82 5.40 9.90
C VAL A 227 2.86 4.74 8.53
N PHE A 228 1.71 4.29 8.05
CA PHE A 228 1.50 3.84 6.69
C PHE A 228 0.57 4.84 5.98
N PRO A 229 1.12 5.79 5.21
CA PRO A 229 0.32 6.69 4.39
C PRO A 229 -0.26 5.98 3.17
N HIS A 230 -1.41 6.43 2.70
CA HIS A 230 -2.04 5.93 1.48
C HIS A 230 -2.84 7.01 0.75
N MET A 231 -2.52 7.18 -0.53
CA MET A 231 -3.18 8.05 -1.52
C MET A 231 -3.16 7.35 -2.89
N HIS A 232 -3.84 7.87 -3.90
CA HIS A 232 -3.77 7.33 -5.27
C HIS A 232 -2.86 8.19 -6.17
N GLN A 233 -3.15 8.23 -7.47
CA GLN A 233 -2.23 8.69 -8.51
C GLN A 233 -1.96 10.20 -8.50
N LEU A 234 -2.92 11.00 -8.06
CA LEU A 234 -2.84 12.46 -7.99
C LEU A 234 -2.08 12.94 -6.75
N GLY A 235 -1.90 12.08 -5.75
CA GLY A 235 -1.21 12.41 -4.52
C GLY A 235 0.23 12.88 -4.69
N ARG A 236 0.66 13.82 -3.85
CA ARG A 236 2.02 14.41 -3.88
C ARG A 236 2.69 14.50 -2.52
N ARG A 237 1.91 14.71 -1.46
CA ARG A 237 2.43 14.84 -0.11
C ARG A 237 1.37 14.45 0.90
N THR A 238 1.80 13.87 2.00
CA THR A 238 0.95 13.62 3.15
C THR A 238 1.64 14.02 4.43
N THR A 239 0.89 14.68 5.31
CA THR A 239 1.39 15.19 6.59
C THR A 239 0.45 14.74 7.69
N VAL A 240 1.04 14.25 8.80
CA VAL A 240 0.32 13.94 10.03
C VAL A 240 0.79 14.92 11.09
N ASP A 241 -0.15 15.71 11.59
CA ASP A 241 0.09 16.70 12.61
C ASP A 241 -0.68 16.38 13.89
N LEU A 242 -0.08 16.72 15.03
CA LEU A 242 -0.68 16.65 16.36
C LEU A 242 -0.78 18.06 16.95
N THR A 243 -1.99 18.45 17.33
CA THR A 243 -2.28 19.69 18.05
C THR A 243 -2.59 19.37 19.52
N PRO A 244 -1.70 19.70 20.46
CA PRO A 244 -1.90 19.40 21.87
C PRO A 244 -3.09 20.14 22.50
N ALA A 245 -3.85 19.47 23.37
CA ALA A 245 -4.98 20.06 24.09
C ALA A 245 -4.58 21.10 25.14
N ASP A 246 -3.35 21.00 25.65
CA ASP A 246 -2.82 21.91 26.67
C ASP A 246 -2.36 23.26 26.10
N GLY A 247 -2.48 23.45 24.77
CA GLY A 247 -2.08 24.66 24.06
C GLY A 247 -0.58 24.75 23.79
N SER A 248 0.19 23.68 24.01
CA SER A 248 1.57 23.60 23.57
C SER A 248 1.69 23.59 22.04
N ALA A 249 2.91 23.72 21.53
CA ALA A 249 3.14 23.89 20.10
C ALA A 249 2.72 22.65 19.30
N LYS A 250 2.08 22.89 18.16
CA LYS A 250 1.74 21.86 17.16
C LYS A 250 3.00 21.08 16.77
N GLN A 251 2.87 19.76 16.68
CA GLN A 251 3.93 18.82 16.30
C GLN A 251 3.59 18.20 14.95
N THR A 252 4.58 18.03 14.08
CA THR A 252 4.44 17.24 12.85
C THR A 252 5.05 15.87 13.11
N LEU A 253 4.20 14.83 13.17
CA LEU A 253 4.61 13.45 13.44
C LEU A 253 5.15 12.76 12.18
N SER A 254 4.60 13.11 11.02
CA SER A 254 5.03 12.59 9.72
C SER A 254 4.84 13.65 8.64
N ASP A 255 5.75 13.68 7.66
CA ASP A 255 5.68 14.56 6.50
C ASP A 255 6.39 13.90 5.31
N GLN A 256 5.63 13.18 4.50
CA GLN A 256 6.14 12.33 3.43
C GLN A 256 5.79 12.92 2.06
N THR A 257 6.76 12.90 1.13
CA THR A 257 6.46 13.01 -0.29
C THR A 257 5.83 11.70 -0.75
N TRP A 258 4.75 11.80 -1.53
CA TRP A 258 4.02 10.65 -2.04
C TRP A 258 4.48 10.26 -3.45
N ASP A 259 4.74 8.98 -3.66
CA ASP A 259 4.84 8.33 -4.97
C ASP A 259 3.88 7.14 -4.96
N PHE A 260 2.93 7.11 -5.90
CA PHE A 260 1.98 6.02 -6.03
C PHE A 260 2.68 4.65 -6.09
N LYS A 261 3.89 4.57 -6.64
CA LYS A 261 4.63 3.30 -6.73
C LYS A 261 5.28 2.86 -5.42
N ASP A 262 5.32 3.72 -4.41
CA ASP A 262 5.90 3.44 -3.10
C ASP A 262 4.79 3.35 -2.04
N GLN A 263 4.56 2.14 -1.54
CA GLN A 263 3.56 1.86 -0.50
C GLN A 263 4.27 1.61 0.83
N GLY A 264 5.17 2.53 1.19
CA GLY A 264 6.06 2.41 2.33
C GLY A 264 5.37 2.52 3.69
N LEU A 265 5.90 1.81 4.68
CA LEU A 265 5.62 1.99 6.09
C LEU A 265 6.83 2.67 6.72
N TYR A 266 6.62 3.80 7.38
CA TYR A 266 7.70 4.65 7.86
C TYR A 266 7.72 4.68 9.40
N PRO A 267 8.90 4.54 10.04
CA PRO A 267 9.03 4.73 11.48
C PRO A 267 8.83 6.21 11.82
N ILE A 268 8.10 6.48 12.89
CA ILE A 268 7.92 7.83 13.46
C ILE A 268 8.02 7.75 14.97
N GLU A 269 8.12 8.90 15.64
CA GLU A 269 8.09 8.97 17.09
C GLU A 269 7.05 10.00 17.51
N GLY A 270 6.13 9.61 18.38
CA GLY A 270 5.09 10.50 18.87
C GLY A 270 4.35 9.95 20.06
N SER A 271 3.55 10.80 20.70
CA SER A 271 2.62 10.43 21.75
C SER A 271 1.43 11.36 21.71
N ALA A 272 0.25 10.87 22.04
CA ALA A 272 -0.96 11.67 22.15
C ALA A 272 -1.66 11.39 23.49
N VAL A 273 -2.25 12.40 24.09
CA VAL A 273 -3.14 12.25 25.24
C VAL A 273 -4.58 12.55 24.87
N VAL A 274 -5.51 12.16 25.74
CA VAL A 274 -6.93 12.47 25.57
C VAL A 274 -7.12 13.97 25.42
N GLY A 275 -7.81 14.37 24.35
CA GLY A 275 -8.08 15.77 24.01
C GLY A 275 -7.16 16.33 22.92
N ASP A 276 -5.98 15.75 22.70
CA ASP A 276 -5.13 16.15 21.56
C ASP A 276 -5.87 15.92 20.25
N ARG A 277 -5.52 16.67 19.20
CA ARG A 277 -6.10 16.48 17.87
C ARG A 277 -5.04 15.98 16.91
N ILE A 278 -5.34 14.89 16.19
CA ILE A 278 -4.57 14.45 15.03
C ILE A 278 -5.27 14.94 13.77
N ASP A 279 -4.51 15.59 12.89
CA ASP A 279 -4.92 16.00 11.55
C ASP A 279 -4.03 15.33 10.51
N VAL A 280 -4.65 14.74 9.50
CA VAL A 280 -4.01 14.18 8.31
C VAL A 280 -4.35 15.07 7.14
N THR A 281 -3.33 15.59 6.46
CA THR A 281 -3.48 16.38 5.24
C THR A 281 -2.85 15.65 4.07
N CYS A 282 -3.58 15.57 2.97
CA CYS A 282 -3.17 14.95 1.73
C CYS A 282 -3.24 15.99 0.61
N GLN A 283 -2.12 16.19 -0.09
CA GLN A 283 -2.00 17.17 -1.15
C GLN A 283 -2.02 16.50 -2.53
N TYR A 284 -2.78 17.06 -3.46
CA TYR A 284 -2.99 16.51 -4.79
C TYR A 284 -2.68 17.50 -5.91
N ASP A 285 -2.28 16.95 -7.06
CA ASP A 285 -2.21 17.64 -8.34
C ASP A 285 -3.10 16.93 -9.36
N ASN A 286 -4.10 17.62 -9.88
CA ASN A 286 -5.03 17.11 -10.87
C ASN A 286 -4.88 17.84 -12.20
N SER A 287 -4.20 17.22 -13.16
CA SER A 287 -4.03 17.75 -14.53
C SER A 287 -5.09 17.24 -15.52
N SER A 288 -6.17 16.64 -15.03
CA SER A 288 -7.27 16.18 -15.87
C SER A 288 -8.32 17.28 -16.06
N ASP A 289 -9.22 17.06 -17.01
CA ASP A 289 -10.33 17.97 -17.30
C ASP A 289 -11.58 17.70 -16.45
N ALA A 290 -11.48 16.83 -15.42
CA ALA A 290 -12.57 16.49 -14.52
C ALA A 290 -12.16 16.62 -13.05
N ASN A 291 -13.14 16.88 -12.18
CA ASN A 291 -12.92 16.76 -10.75
C ASN A 291 -12.72 15.28 -10.38
N VAL A 292 -11.92 15.04 -9.35
CA VAL A 292 -11.69 13.70 -8.80
C VAL A 292 -12.11 13.71 -7.33
N GLU A 293 -12.92 12.74 -6.95
CA GLU A 293 -13.48 12.59 -5.60
C GLU A 293 -12.91 11.34 -4.91
N PHE A 294 -13.38 11.06 -3.70
CA PHE A 294 -13.04 9.82 -3.02
C PHE A 294 -13.53 8.60 -3.80
N GLY A 295 -12.69 7.57 -3.91
CA GLY A 295 -13.08 6.29 -4.47
C GLY A 295 -12.00 5.23 -4.30
N LEU A 296 -12.33 4.01 -4.73
CA LEU A 296 -11.47 2.84 -4.54
C LEU A 296 -10.58 2.60 -5.77
N SER A 297 -10.95 3.10 -6.95
CA SER A 297 -10.09 2.99 -8.13
C SER A 297 -8.89 3.92 -8.00
N SER A 298 -7.76 3.52 -8.58
CA SER A 298 -6.55 4.32 -8.70
C SER A 298 -6.75 5.63 -9.49
N SER A 299 -7.84 5.75 -10.25
CA SER A 299 -8.23 7.01 -10.91
C SER A 299 -9.09 7.94 -10.04
N ASP A 300 -9.65 7.42 -8.95
CA ASP A 300 -10.22 8.20 -7.85
C ASP A 300 -9.12 8.51 -6.83
N GLU A 301 -9.46 9.10 -5.67
CA GLU A 301 -8.47 9.40 -4.63
C GLU A 301 -8.81 8.92 -3.22
N MET A 302 -7.76 8.84 -2.39
CA MET A 302 -7.84 8.54 -0.96
C MET A 302 -6.94 9.46 -0.13
N CYS A 303 -7.36 9.72 1.10
CA CYS A 303 -6.53 10.37 2.11
C CYS A 303 -6.56 9.58 3.41
N VAL A 304 -5.62 8.65 3.59
CA VAL A 304 -5.56 7.81 4.80
C VAL A 304 -4.13 7.70 5.30
N ASN A 305 -3.93 7.81 6.61
CA ASN A 305 -2.70 7.45 7.29
C ASN A 305 -3.03 6.49 8.44
N VAL A 306 -2.37 5.33 8.47
CA VAL A 306 -2.53 4.33 9.51
C VAL A 306 -1.38 4.45 10.49
N LEU A 307 -1.67 4.95 11.69
CA LEU A 307 -0.70 5.15 12.77
C LEU A 307 -0.68 3.92 13.68
N TYR A 308 0.49 3.35 13.90
CA TYR A 308 0.69 2.25 14.82
C TYR A 308 1.07 2.79 16.20
N TYR A 309 0.39 2.34 17.24
CA TYR A 309 0.65 2.81 18.59
C TYR A 309 0.48 1.73 19.68
N TYR A 310 1.08 1.98 20.84
CA TYR A 310 0.92 1.16 22.05
C TYR A 310 1.08 1.99 23.34
N PRO A 311 0.50 1.54 24.47
CA PRO A 311 -0.45 0.44 24.58
C PRO A 311 -1.84 0.85 24.05
N ALA A 312 -2.44 0.00 23.22
CA ALA A 312 -3.78 0.19 22.70
C ALA A 312 -4.84 -0.51 23.57
N THR A 313 -6.07 -0.01 23.54
CA THR A 313 -7.21 -0.69 24.20
C THR A 313 -8.05 -1.50 23.21
N THR A 314 -8.03 -1.12 21.93
CA THR A 314 -8.72 -1.78 20.82
C THR A 314 -7.76 -2.05 19.65
N PRO A 315 -8.01 -3.06 18.79
CA PRO A 315 -7.13 -3.37 17.65
C PRO A 315 -7.02 -2.24 16.62
N SER A 316 -8.14 -1.58 16.31
CA SER A 316 -8.17 -0.46 15.37
C SER A 316 -9.21 0.60 15.78
N LYS A 317 -8.98 1.85 15.37
CA LYS A 317 -9.89 2.98 15.50
C LYS A 317 -9.89 3.80 14.21
N TYR A 318 -11.03 4.40 13.88
CA TYR A 318 -11.18 5.32 12.75
C TYR A 318 -11.24 6.77 13.25
N CYS A 319 -10.63 7.69 12.51
CA CYS A 319 -10.44 9.08 12.93
C CYS A 319 -10.64 10.03 11.74
N GLY A 320 -11.82 10.67 11.67
CA GLY A 320 -12.15 11.63 10.60
C GLY A 320 -12.64 11.01 9.29
N LEU A 321 -12.74 9.68 9.22
CA LEU A 321 -13.29 8.95 8.08
C LEU A 321 -14.81 8.80 8.24
N ASN A 322 -15.53 9.85 7.85
CA ASN A 322 -16.99 9.95 7.93
C ASN A 322 -17.60 10.21 6.55
#